data_AF-A0A959L3K4-F1
#
_entry.id   AF-A0A959L3K4-F1
#
_cell.length_a   1.000
_cell.length_b   1.000
_cell.length_c   1.000
_cell.angle_alpha   90.00
_cell.angle_beta   90.00
_cell.angle_gamma   90.00
#
_symmetry.space_group_name_H-M   'P 1'
#
loop_
_entity.id
_entity.type
_entity.pdbx_description
1 polymer ?
#
loop_
_entity_poly.entity_id
_entity_poly.type
_entity_poly.pdbx_seq_one_letter_code
_entity_poly.pdbx_strand_id
1 'polypeptide(L)'
;MQKKMIHLATMNPFKLAEKKTTIKNEFIGGLTTFLTMVYIIFIHPSILSETGMDKGALITVTCLLVFASTVLVGLWANVPFAMAPGMGLNAFFTYTVVIGQNIPWQTALGIV
;
A
#
# COMPACT_ATOMS: atom_id res chain seq x y z
N MET A 1 35.90 -22.18 6.06
CA MET A 1 36.20 -21.00 5.21
C MET A 1 35.34 -20.88 3.94
N GLN A 2 34.31 -21.72 3.70
CA GLN A 2 33.48 -21.65 2.47
C GLN A 2 32.11 -20.94 2.64
N LYS A 3 31.85 -20.36 3.83
CA LYS A 3 30.79 -19.36 4.06
C LYS A 3 31.36 -17.98 3.66
N LYS A 4 30.63 -17.24 2.81
CA LYS A 4 30.88 -15.88 2.24
C LYS A 4 31.69 -15.85 0.93
N MET A 5 31.03 -15.75 -0.24
CA MET A 5 31.26 -14.64 -1.22
C MET A 5 30.77 -14.82 -2.68
N ILE A 6 30.44 -16.01 -3.23
CA ILE A 6 30.46 -16.15 -4.72
C ILE A 6 29.21 -16.79 -5.38
N HIS A 7 28.01 -16.52 -4.86
CA HIS A 7 26.82 -16.49 -5.73
C HIS A 7 26.05 -15.19 -5.56
N LEU A 8 26.83 -14.11 -5.60
CA LEU A 8 26.41 -12.71 -5.66
C LEU A 8 26.07 -12.27 -7.10
N ALA A 9 25.87 -13.17 -8.07
CA ALA A 9 25.92 -12.80 -9.50
C ALA A 9 25.05 -13.62 -10.49
N THR A 10 23.87 -14.11 -10.10
CA THR A 10 22.82 -14.51 -11.08
C THR A 10 21.69 -13.47 -11.18
N MET A 11 22.09 -12.20 -11.22
CA MET A 11 21.78 -11.19 -12.25
C MET A 11 20.34 -10.87 -12.72
N ASN A 12 19.24 -11.29 -12.10
CA ASN A 12 17.97 -10.54 -12.24
C ASN A 12 16.92 -10.91 -11.17
N PRO A 13 16.71 -10.12 -10.09
CA PRO A 13 15.68 -10.44 -9.09
C PRO A 13 14.29 -10.57 -9.74
N PHE A 14 13.99 -9.76 -10.76
CA PHE A 14 12.67 -9.76 -11.41
C PHE A 14 12.50 -10.82 -12.51
N LYS A 15 13.58 -11.54 -12.88
CA LYS A 15 13.56 -12.62 -13.88
C LYS A 15 12.79 -12.27 -15.17
N LEU A 16 12.98 -11.05 -15.68
CA LEU A 16 12.19 -10.49 -16.79
C LEU A 16 12.20 -11.37 -18.06
N ALA A 17 13.34 -12.00 -18.35
CA ALA A 17 13.48 -12.93 -19.48
C ALA A 17 12.66 -14.22 -19.29
N GLU A 18 12.60 -14.76 -18.08
CA GLU A 18 11.75 -15.92 -17.74
C GLU A 18 10.26 -15.54 -17.80
N LYS A 19 9.94 -14.29 -17.41
CA LYS A 19 8.59 -13.71 -17.49
C LYS A 19 8.21 -13.21 -18.88
N LYS A 20 9.09 -13.37 -19.89
CA LYS A 20 8.91 -12.90 -21.29
C LYS A 20 8.43 -11.45 -21.39
N THR A 21 8.91 -10.58 -20.50
CA THR A 21 8.48 -9.18 -20.37
C THR A 21 9.63 -8.21 -20.60
N THR A 22 9.30 -6.95 -20.89
CA THR A 22 10.28 -5.87 -21.07
C THR A 22 10.07 -4.79 -20.01
N ILE A 23 11.12 -4.00 -19.73
CA ILE A 23 11.03 -2.87 -18.78
C ILE A 23 9.88 -1.91 -19.16
N LYS A 24 9.67 -1.70 -20.47
CA LYS A 24 8.56 -0.88 -20.97
C LYS A 24 7.20 -1.47 -20.61
N ASN A 25 7.03 -2.78 -20.78
CA ASN A 25 5.78 -3.47 -20.46
C ASN A 25 5.52 -3.46 -18.94
N GLU A 26 6.53 -3.69 -18.12
CA GLU A 26 6.42 -3.62 -16.66
C GLU A 26 6.07 -2.20 -16.18
N PHE A 27 6.67 -1.17 -16.76
CA PHE A 27 6.33 0.22 -16.44
C PHE A 27 4.88 0.55 -16.78
N ILE A 28 4.40 0.15 -17.97
CA ILE A 28 3.01 0.34 -18.38
C ILE A 28 2.05 -0.45 -17.47
N GLY A 29 2.42 -1.68 -17.09
CA GLY A 29 1.66 -2.49 -16.14
C GLY A 29 1.55 -1.81 -14.77
N GLY A 30 2.67 -1.34 -14.22
CA GLY A 30 2.70 -0.58 -12.96
C GLY A 30 1.90 0.72 -13.03
N LEU A 31 2.00 1.47 -14.14
CA LEU A 31 1.22 2.68 -14.35
C LEU A 31 -0.29 2.37 -14.41
N THR A 32 -0.67 1.28 -15.08
CA THR A 32 -2.07 0.86 -15.15
C THR A 32 -2.59 0.51 -13.76
N THR A 33 -1.85 -0.26 -12.98
CA THR A 33 -2.19 -0.58 -11.59
C THR A 33 -2.26 0.66 -10.69
N PHE A 34 -1.36 1.63 -10.89
CA PHE A 34 -1.43 2.89 -10.16
C PHE A 34 -2.73 3.64 -10.48
N LEU A 35 -3.06 3.80 -11.76
CA LEU A 35 -4.25 4.51 -12.20
C LEU A 35 -5.55 3.85 -11.72
N THR A 36 -5.60 2.51 -11.64
CA THR A 36 -6.79 1.80 -11.11
C THR A 36 -6.98 2.01 -9.61
N MET A 37 -5.92 2.32 -8.86
CA MET A 37 -5.97 2.49 -7.40
C MET A 37 -6.04 3.95 -6.95
N VAL A 38 -5.80 4.91 -7.85
CA VAL A 38 -5.78 6.35 -7.53
C VAL A 38 -7.03 6.85 -6.80
N TYR A 39 -8.20 6.21 -7.03
CA TYR A 39 -9.44 6.59 -6.34
C TYR A 39 -9.34 6.55 -4.81
N ILE A 40 -8.43 5.72 -4.25
CA ILE A 40 -8.20 5.58 -2.81
C ILE A 40 -7.73 6.90 -2.19
N ILE A 41 -7.00 7.72 -2.94
CA ILE A 41 -6.49 9.02 -2.49
C ILE A 41 -7.66 9.95 -2.12
N PHE A 42 -8.83 9.78 -2.72
CA PHE A 42 -10.02 10.56 -2.42
C PHE A 42 -10.94 9.88 -1.42
N ILE A 43 -11.17 8.58 -1.60
CA ILE A 43 -12.16 7.83 -0.81
C ILE A 43 -11.69 7.55 0.62
N HIS A 44 -10.41 7.20 0.83
CA HIS A 44 -9.93 6.91 2.19
C HIS A 44 -10.02 8.15 3.09
N PRO A 45 -9.51 9.33 2.68
CA PRO A 45 -9.61 10.51 3.50
C PRO A 45 -11.04 11.01 3.68
N SER A 46 -11.94 10.82 2.71
CA SER A 46 -13.34 11.22 2.88
C SER A 46 -14.00 10.45 4.01
N ILE A 47 -13.82 9.13 4.07
CA ILE A 47 -14.42 8.27 5.10
C ILE A 47 -13.81 8.55 6.48
N LEU A 48 -12.48 8.61 6.59
CA LEU A 48 -11.85 8.81 7.90
C LEU A 48 -12.03 10.26 8.40
N SER A 49 -12.15 11.25 7.52
CA SER A 49 -12.38 12.64 7.94
C SER A 49 -13.71 12.86 8.67
N GLU A 50 -14.70 12.00 8.44
CA GLU A 50 -15.98 12.04 9.18
C GLU A 50 -15.81 11.78 10.68
N THR A 51 -14.71 11.14 11.09
CA THR A 51 -14.37 10.91 12.50
C THR A 51 -13.72 12.12 13.18
N GLY A 52 -13.47 13.21 12.45
CA GLY A 52 -12.75 14.40 12.92
C GLY A 52 -11.24 14.38 12.68
N MET A 53 -10.72 13.41 11.91
CA MET A 53 -9.32 13.36 11.48
C MET A 53 -9.02 14.37 10.37
N ASP A 54 -7.81 14.92 10.36
CA ASP A 54 -7.39 15.87 9.33
C ASP A 54 -7.24 15.20 7.96
N LYS A 55 -7.99 15.72 6.98
CA LYS A 55 -8.04 15.17 5.63
C LYS A 55 -6.70 15.30 4.88
N GLY A 56 -5.97 16.39 5.10
CA GLY A 56 -4.67 16.62 4.46
C GLY A 56 -3.62 15.62 4.94
N ALA A 57 -3.54 15.44 6.26
CA ALA A 57 -2.66 14.46 6.90
C ALA A 57 -2.98 13.04 6.43
N LEU A 58 -4.26 12.66 6.35
CA LEU A 58 -4.70 11.35 5.86
C LEU A 58 -4.24 11.08 4.42
N ILE A 59 -4.33 12.06 3.52
CA ILE A 59 -3.82 11.94 2.14
C ILE A 59 -2.31 11.69 2.17
N THR A 60 -1.56 12.52 2.88
CA THR A 60 -0.09 12.43 2.93
C THR A 60 0.38 11.09 3.49
N VAL A 61 -0.19 10.66 4.62
CA VAL A 61 0.16 9.40 5.27
C VAL A 61 -0.22 8.21 4.38
N THR A 62 -1.40 8.24 3.75
CA THR A 62 -1.83 7.16 2.85
C THR A 62 -0.87 7.02 1.67
N CYS A 63 -0.55 8.12 0.98
CA CYS A 63 0.36 8.10 -0.17
C CYS A 63 1.76 7.59 0.22
N LEU A 64 2.30 8.05 1.35
CA LEU A 64 3.61 7.64 1.84
C LEU A 64 3.64 6.16 2.22
N LEU A 65 2.65 5.69 2.98
CA LEU A 65 2.59 4.29 3.43
C LEU A 65 2.30 3.34 2.28
N VAL A 66 1.38 3.66 1.38
CA VAL A 66 1.08 2.86 0.18
C VAL A 66 2.31 2.75 -0.71
N PHE A 67 3.02 3.85 -0.93
CA PHE A 67 4.26 3.84 -1.70
C PHE A 67 5.33 2.97 -1.03
N ALA A 68 5.60 3.20 0.26
CA ALA A 68 6.61 2.45 1.00
C ALA A 68 6.29 0.95 1.05
N SER A 69 5.05 0.58 1.37
CA SER A 69 4.61 -0.82 1.44
C SER A 69 4.64 -1.50 0.07
N THR A 70 4.20 -0.83 -1.00
CA THR A 70 4.27 -1.36 -2.37
C THR A 70 5.72 -1.57 -2.82
N VAL A 71 6.62 -0.64 -2.52
CA VAL A 71 8.06 -0.78 -2.80
C VAL A 71 8.67 -1.94 -2.01
N LEU A 72 8.33 -2.05 -0.72
CA LEU A 72 8.82 -3.14 0.13
C LEU A 72 8.37 -4.51 -0.38
N VAL A 73 7.10 -4.66 -0.76
CA VAL A 73 6.58 -5.91 -1.33
C VAL A 73 7.23 -6.21 -2.68
N GLY A 74 7.38 -5.20 -3.54
CA GLY A 74 8.03 -5.35 -4.84
C GLY A 74 9.51 -5.75 -4.76
N LEU A 75 10.27 -5.18 -3.81
CA LEU A 75 11.70 -5.44 -3.66
C LEU A 75 12.01 -6.68 -2.82
N TRP A 76 11.28 -6.87 -1.72
CA TRP A 76 11.59 -7.93 -0.75
C TRP A 76 10.85 -9.23 -1.05
N ALA A 77 9.56 -9.16 -1.38
CA ALA A 77 8.77 -10.33 -1.74
C ALA A 77 8.82 -10.65 -3.25
N ASN A 78 9.30 -9.72 -4.10
CA ASN A 78 9.44 -9.89 -5.55
C ASN A 78 8.13 -10.35 -6.23
N VAL A 79 7.00 -9.83 -5.74
CA VAL A 79 5.66 -10.06 -6.27
C VAL A 79 5.05 -8.73 -6.75
N PRO A 80 4.32 -8.73 -7.88
CA PRO A 80 3.75 -7.51 -8.46
C PRO A 80 2.43 -7.13 -7.77
N PHE A 81 2.46 -6.89 -6.46
CA PHE A 81 1.30 -6.52 -5.67
C PHE A 81 1.39 -5.08 -5.18
N ALA A 82 0.38 -4.29 -5.53
CA ALA A 82 0.20 -2.95 -5.01
C ALA A 82 -0.58 -2.99 -3.71
N MET A 83 -0.05 -2.30 -2.70
CA MET A 83 -0.60 -2.31 -1.35
C MET A 83 -1.56 -1.14 -1.19
N ALA A 84 -2.73 -1.40 -0.62
CA ALA A 84 -3.76 -0.39 -0.40
C ALA A 84 -4.45 -0.60 0.95
N PRO A 85 -5.05 0.46 1.51
CA PRO A 85 -5.86 0.35 2.70
C PRO A 85 -7.11 -0.51 2.46
N GLY A 86 -7.40 -1.39 3.43
CA GLY A 86 -8.59 -2.24 3.40
C GLY A 86 -9.88 -1.43 3.59
N MET A 87 -10.62 -1.23 2.51
CA MET A 87 -11.84 -0.41 2.50
C MET A 87 -12.91 -0.84 3.52
N GLY A 88 -13.06 -2.15 3.78
CA GLY A 88 -14.03 -2.66 4.75
C GLY A 88 -13.69 -2.32 6.21
N LEU A 89 -12.39 -2.37 6.57
CA LEU A 89 -11.94 -2.03 7.92
C LEU A 89 -12.09 -0.54 8.21
N ASN A 90 -11.83 0.31 7.21
CA ASN A 90 -12.04 1.75 7.33
C ASN A 90 -13.52 2.10 7.56
N ALA A 91 -14.42 1.45 6.83
CA ALA A 91 -15.86 1.65 7.02
C ALA A 91 -16.33 1.16 8.40
N PHE A 92 -15.85 0.00 8.86
CA PHE A 92 -16.15 -0.50 10.19
C PHE A 92 -15.63 0.44 11.30
N PHE A 93 -14.38 0.90 11.17
CA PHE A 93 -13.78 1.85 12.11
C PHE A 93 -14.58 3.15 12.19
N THR A 94 -14.87 3.79 11.05
CA THR A 94 -15.57 5.07 11.01
C THR A 94 -17.01 4.92 11.49
N TYR A 95 -17.80 4.06 10.84
CA TYR A 95 -19.26 4.05 11.02
C TYR A 95 -19.72 3.24 12.22
N THR A 96 -19.00 2.17 12.58
CA THR A 96 -19.38 1.32 13.72
C THR A 96 -18.70 1.79 15.00
N VAL A 97 -17.38 1.90 15.02
CA VAL A 97 -16.63 2.16 16.26
C VAL A 97 -16.68 3.64 16.65
N VAL A 98 -16.28 4.53 15.75
CA VAL A 98 -16.18 5.95 16.10
C VAL A 98 -17.55 6.62 16.14
N ILE A 99 -18.31 6.55 15.04
CA ILE A 99 -19.62 7.21 14.95
C ILE A 99 -20.68 6.41 15.71
N GLY A 100 -20.77 5.09 15.47
CA GLY A 100 -21.81 4.23 16.05
C GLY A 100 -21.71 4.06 17.57
N GLN A 101 -20.50 3.94 18.11
CA GLN A 101 -20.27 3.78 19.57
C GLN A 101 -19.81 5.07 20.26
N ASN A 102 -19.68 6.18 19.52
CA ASN A 102 -19.24 7.48 20.04
C ASN A 102 -17.85 7.45 20.71
N ILE A 103 -16.96 6.57 20.25
CA ILE A 103 -15.61 6.43 20.79
C ILE A 103 -14.68 7.40 20.05
N PRO A 104 -13.85 8.21 20.74
CA PRO A 104 -12.86 9.06 20.09
C PRO A 104 -11.93 8.25 19.18
N TRP A 105 -11.65 8.77 17.98
CA TRP A 105 -10.86 8.07 16.97
C TRP A 105 -9.46 7.67 17.47
N GLN A 106 -8.87 8.43 18.40
CA GLN A 106 -7.58 8.13 19.02
C GLN A 106 -7.64 6.84 19.85
N THR A 107 -8.72 6.65 20.61
CA THR A 107 -8.95 5.44 21.40
C THR A 107 -9.29 4.28 20.48
N ALA A 108 -10.11 4.52 19.45
CA ALA A 108 -10.46 3.49 18.48
C ALA A 108 -9.23 2.95 17.73
N LEU A 109 -8.26 3.82 17.38
CA LEU A 109 -7.00 3.40 16.75
C LEU A 109 -6.13 2.51 17.65
N GLY A 110 -6.31 2.58 18.97
CA GLY A 110 -5.58 1.70 19.90
C GLY A 110 -6.15 0.28 19.99
N ILE A 111 -7.36 0.05 19.45
CA ILE A 111 -8.05 -1.24 19.49
C ILE A 111 -7.77 -2.05 18.19
N VAL A 112 -7.40 -1.39 17.09
CA VAL A 112 -7.21 -1.97 15.75
C VAL A 112 -5.75 -2.14 15.34
#